data_AF-A0A6B2LHR9-F1
#
_entry.id   AF-A0A6B2LHR9-F1
#
_cell.length_a   1.000
_cell.length_b   1.000
_cell.length_c   1.000
_cell.angle_alpha   90.00
_cell.angle_beta   90.00
_cell.angle_gamma   90.00
#
_symmetry.space_group_name_H-M   'P 1'
#
loop_
_entity.id
_entity.type
_entity.pdbx_description
1 polymer ?
#
loop_
_entity_poly.entity_id
_entity_poly.type
_entity_poly.pdbx_seq_one_letter_code
_entity_poly.pdbx_strand_id
1 'polypeptide(L)'
;MSIVGEDITEIPDNIGEKYGPQAKELAVTFCRLTKINNLEKFSELNSLVLDNNEISCDNNVFPSLPHLETLWVNNNNIQNLDRFLSSVRGKLPNLKYLSMLKNPCCPNYFVGKGSNDYKQYRAEVLKELPTLKFLDSSPITPEEIKTADQLRTEIRRPSPSEYEKHAEEAAVPEEKALPKEVDPATDKASFGRTKYIYYGRQSEGNRFIVDKNL
;
A
#
# COMPACT_ATOMS: atom_id res chain seq x y z
N MET A 1 -29.78 -11.59 3.51
CA MET A 1 -30.58 -11.21 2.32
C MET A 1 -29.70 -11.38 1.09
N SER A 2 -30.24 -11.86 -0.03
CA SER A 2 -29.48 -12.06 -1.27
C SER A 2 -30.25 -11.52 -2.47
N ILE A 3 -29.56 -10.79 -3.34
CA ILE A 3 -30.02 -10.33 -4.66
C ILE A 3 -29.03 -10.91 -5.67
N VAL A 4 -29.52 -11.69 -6.62
CA VAL A 4 -28.66 -12.42 -7.57
C VAL A 4 -29.24 -12.35 -8.98
N GLY A 5 -28.43 -11.94 -9.96
CA GLY A 5 -28.79 -12.03 -11.38
C GLY A 5 -29.79 -10.97 -11.86
N GLU A 6 -30.04 -9.92 -11.07
CA GLU A 6 -30.85 -8.77 -11.51
C GLU A 6 -29.95 -7.70 -12.16
N ASP A 7 -30.42 -7.03 -13.21
CA ASP A 7 -29.72 -5.90 -13.84
C ASP A 7 -29.84 -4.61 -12.99
N ILE A 8 -29.52 -4.71 -11.70
CA ILE A 8 -29.47 -3.56 -10.79
C ILE A 8 -28.09 -2.89 -10.84
N THR A 9 -28.08 -1.57 -10.90
CA THR A 9 -26.85 -0.75 -10.95
C THR A 9 -26.50 -0.11 -9.61
N GLU A 10 -27.47 -0.02 -8.70
CA GLU A 10 -27.32 0.42 -7.32
C GLU A 10 -28.27 -0.37 -6.40
N ILE A 11 -28.00 -0.40 -5.09
CA ILE A 11 -28.87 -1.07 -4.12
C ILE A 11 -30.16 -0.24 -4.00
N PRO A 12 -31.35 -0.80 -4.30
CA PRO A 12 -32.59 -0.04 -4.26
C PRO A 12 -32.92 0.49 -2.87
N ASP A 13 -33.41 1.74 -2.83
CA ASP A 13 -33.57 2.45 -1.56
C ASP A 13 -34.62 1.81 -0.63
N ASN A 14 -35.70 1.32 -1.23
CA ASN A 14 -36.77 0.59 -0.56
C ASN A 14 -36.28 -0.71 0.12
N ILE A 15 -35.25 -1.36 -0.43
CA ILE A 15 -34.64 -2.55 0.16
C ILE A 15 -33.85 -2.16 1.40
N GLY A 16 -33.08 -1.08 1.31
CA GLY A 16 -32.36 -0.52 2.45
C GLY A 16 -33.28 -0.12 3.61
N GLU A 17 -34.39 0.56 3.33
CA GLU A 17 -35.34 0.98 4.38
C GLU A 17 -36.06 -0.20 5.03
N LYS A 18 -36.51 -1.16 4.22
CA LYS A 18 -37.33 -2.27 4.71
C LYS A 18 -36.53 -3.32 5.44
N TYR A 19 -35.30 -3.61 4.98
CA TYR A 19 -34.52 -4.73 5.49
C TYR A 19 -33.21 -4.31 6.17
N GLY A 20 -32.69 -3.12 5.88
CA GLY A 20 -31.39 -2.65 6.38
C GLY A 20 -31.23 -2.71 7.90
N PRO A 21 -32.17 -2.18 8.72
CA PRO A 21 -32.01 -2.13 10.18
C PRO A 21 -31.87 -3.49 10.87
N GLN A 22 -32.30 -4.58 10.23
CA GLN A 22 -32.28 -5.93 10.79
C GLN A 22 -31.35 -6.90 10.02
N ALA A 23 -30.82 -6.48 8.87
CA ALA A 23 -30.03 -7.33 8.01
C ALA A 23 -28.58 -7.41 8.50
N LYS A 24 -28.18 -8.61 8.92
CA LYS A 24 -26.79 -8.93 9.28
C LYS A 24 -25.94 -9.38 8.11
N GLU A 25 -26.58 -9.84 7.04
CA GLU A 25 -25.92 -10.37 5.85
C GLU A 25 -26.60 -9.83 4.61
N LEU A 26 -25.81 -9.29 3.69
CA LEU A 26 -26.25 -8.81 2.39
C LEU A 26 -25.34 -9.39 1.31
N ALA A 27 -25.94 -10.12 0.39
CA ALA A 27 -25.29 -10.56 -0.83
C ALA A 27 -25.95 -9.90 -2.04
N VAL A 28 -25.17 -9.24 -2.88
CA VAL A 28 -25.59 -8.70 -4.17
C VAL A 28 -24.58 -9.21 -5.19
N THR A 29 -24.92 -10.29 -5.90
CA THR A 29 -23.94 -10.98 -6.77
C THR A 29 -24.46 -11.17 -8.18
N PHE A 30 -23.56 -11.22 -9.16
CA PHE A 30 -23.91 -11.38 -10.57
C PHE A 30 -24.94 -10.34 -11.07
N CYS A 31 -24.84 -9.12 -10.56
CA CYS A 31 -25.65 -8.00 -11.03
C CYS A 31 -24.75 -7.07 -11.87
N ARG A 32 -25.20 -5.84 -12.13
CA ARG A 32 -24.40 -4.78 -12.78
C ARG A 32 -24.12 -3.64 -11.81
N LEU A 33 -23.91 -3.98 -10.53
CA LEU A 33 -23.79 -2.99 -9.48
C LEU A 33 -22.55 -2.12 -9.74
N THR A 34 -22.76 -0.83 -9.99
CA THR A 34 -21.70 0.16 -10.19
C THR A 34 -21.60 1.10 -8.99
N LYS A 35 -22.69 1.26 -8.23
CA LYS A 35 -22.77 2.13 -7.06
C LYS A 35 -23.16 1.37 -5.79
N ILE A 36 -22.48 1.66 -4.69
CA ILE A 36 -22.74 1.06 -3.37
C ILE A 36 -23.59 1.96 -2.45
N ASN A 37 -24.43 2.82 -3.03
CA ASN A 37 -25.32 3.72 -2.30
C ASN A 37 -26.31 2.93 -1.41
N ASN A 38 -26.84 3.60 -0.39
CA ASN A 38 -27.85 3.06 0.54
C ASN A 38 -27.32 1.97 1.49
N LEU A 39 -26.02 1.64 1.43
CA LEU A 39 -25.39 0.73 2.39
C LEU A 39 -25.44 1.26 3.82
N GLU A 40 -25.52 2.58 4.03
CA GLU A 40 -25.66 3.22 5.34
C GLU A 40 -26.95 2.84 6.07
N LYS A 41 -27.97 2.36 5.34
CA LYS A 41 -29.23 1.88 5.92
C LYS A 41 -29.07 0.51 6.61
N PHE A 42 -27.97 -0.20 6.35
CA PHE A 42 -27.68 -1.52 6.90
C PHE A 42 -26.81 -1.41 8.16
N SER A 43 -27.37 -0.82 9.23
CA SER A 43 -26.62 -0.49 10.45
C SER A 43 -26.06 -1.70 11.19
N GLU A 44 -26.75 -2.84 11.13
CA GLU A 44 -26.40 -4.09 11.82
C GLU A 44 -25.66 -5.09 10.92
N LEU A 45 -25.08 -4.62 9.80
CA LEU A 45 -24.48 -5.51 8.80
C LEU A 45 -23.14 -6.07 9.27
N ASN A 46 -23.02 -7.40 9.25
CA ASN A 46 -21.81 -8.14 9.61
C ASN A 46 -21.09 -8.70 8.38
N SER A 47 -21.84 -9.09 7.35
CA SER A 47 -21.28 -9.70 6.13
C SER A 47 -21.85 -9.05 4.86
N LEU A 48 -20.96 -8.62 3.98
CA LEU A 48 -21.28 -7.99 2.71
C LEU A 48 -20.56 -8.72 1.57
N VAL A 49 -21.34 -9.28 0.65
CA VAL A 49 -20.84 -9.97 -0.54
C VAL A 49 -21.31 -9.24 -1.78
N LEU A 50 -20.36 -8.73 -2.56
CA LEU A 50 -20.57 -7.91 -3.77
C LEU A 50 -19.87 -8.52 -4.99
N ASP A 51 -19.77 -9.84 -5.02
CA ASP A 51 -19.03 -10.58 -6.04
C ASP A 51 -19.67 -10.52 -7.43
N ASN A 52 -18.85 -10.44 -8.48
CA ASN A 52 -19.27 -10.38 -9.89
C ASN A 52 -20.21 -9.20 -10.18
N ASN A 53 -19.72 -7.99 -9.92
CA ASN A 53 -20.37 -6.74 -10.28
C ASN A 53 -19.38 -5.82 -11.03
N GLU A 54 -19.72 -4.55 -11.18
CA GLU A 54 -18.94 -3.56 -11.94
C GLU A 54 -18.44 -2.42 -11.03
N ILE A 55 -18.21 -2.71 -9.74
CA ILE A 55 -17.81 -1.70 -8.74
C ILE A 55 -16.39 -1.21 -9.04
N SER A 56 -16.21 0.11 -9.05
CA SER A 56 -14.91 0.77 -9.16
C SER A 56 -14.61 1.67 -7.96
N CYS A 57 -13.34 1.96 -7.72
CA CYS A 57 -12.90 2.85 -6.63
C CYS A 57 -13.15 4.34 -6.89
N ASP A 58 -13.43 4.74 -8.15
CA ASP A 58 -13.50 6.16 -8.51
C ASP A 58 -14.83 6.82 -8.13
N ASN A 59 -15.91 6.03 -8.09
CA ASN A 59 -17.27 6.51 -7.87
C ASN A 59 -17.89 5.99 -6.57
N ASN A 60 -17.13 5.22 -5.78
CA ASN A 60 -17.66 4.53 -4.60
C ASN A 60 -16.83 4.83 -3.36
N VAL A 61 -17.54 5.22 -2.30
CA VAL A 61 -16.98 5.37 -0.96
C VAL A 61 -17.85 4.57 -0.02
N PHE A 62 -17.25 3.72 0.80
CA PHE A 62 -17.99 2.94 1.78
C PHE A 62 -18.57 3.87 2.86
N PRO A 63 -19.84 3.70 3.25
CA PRO A 63 -20.36 4.33 4.45
C PRO A 63 -19.72 3.71 5.69
N SER A 64 -19.92 4.35 6.84
CA SER A 64 -19.46 3.79 8.12
C SER A 64 -20.30 2.55 8.45
N LEU A 65 -19.69 1.37 8.46
CA LEU A 65 -20.33 0.11 8.83
C LEU A 65 -19.56 -0.50 10.01
N PRO A 66 -19.88 -0.07 11.25
CA PRO A 66 -19.07 -0.41 12.41
C PRO A 66 -19.11 -1.90 12.76
N HIS A 67 -20.15 -2.63 12.37
CA HIS A 67 -20.31 -4.05 12.67
C HIS A 67 -19.79 -4.99 11.57
N LEU A 68 -19.35 -4.44 10.43
CA LEU A 68 -18.96 -5.26 9.28
C LEU A 68 -17.64 -6.00 9.56
N GLU A 69 -17.71 -7.33 9.48
CA GLU A 69 -16.56 -8.21 9.69
C GLU A 69 -16.07 -8.85 8.38
N THR A 70 -16.97 -9.07 7.43
CA THR A 70 -16.67 -9.78 6.17
C THR A 70 -17.07 -8.93 4.98
N LEU A 71 -16.12 -8.71 4.05
CA LEU A 71 -16.32 -8.01 2.79
C LEU A 71 -15.75 -8.82 1.64
N TRP A 72 -16.59 -9.25 0.70
CA TRP A 72 -16.17 -9.86 -0.56
C TRP A 72 -16.54 -8.94 -1.72
N VAL A 73 -15.55 -8.59 -2.55
CA VAL A 73 -15.70 -7.75 -3.75
C VAL A 73 -15.01 -8.42 -4.94
N ASN A 74 -15.09 -9.74 -5.03
CA ASN A 74 -14.40 -10.51 -6.06
C ASN A 74 -14.94 -10.21 -7.44
N ASN A 75 -14.08 -10.24 -8.46
CA ASN A 75 -14.43 -10.04 -9.86
C ASN A 75 -15.25 -8.75 -10.09
N ASN A 76 -14.68 -7.63 -9.64
CA ASN A 76 -15.19 -6.26 -9.88
C ASN A 76 -14.18 -5.47 -10.73
N ASN A 77 -14.39 -4.16 -10.91
CA ASN A 77 -13.54 -3.28 -11.69
C ASN A 77 -12.67 -2.36 -10.80
N ILE A 78 -12.10 -2.91 -9.72
CA ILE A 78 -11.22 -2.15 -8.83
C ILE A 78 -9.82 -2.10 -9.44
N GLN A 79 -9.41 -0.93 -9.92
CA GLN A 79 -8.13 -0.73 -10.60
C GLN A 79 -7.02 -0.20 -9.69
N ASN A 80 -7.38 0.58 -8.66
CA ASN A 80 -6.41 1.20 -7.77
C ASN A 80 -6.60 0.67 -6.33
N LEU A 81 -5.59 -0.05 -5.85
CA LEU A 81 -5.59 -0.65 -4.52
C LEU A 81 -5.59 0.41 -3.42
N ASP A 82 -4.72 1.43 -3.51
CA ASP A 82 -4.57 2.46 -2.48
C ASP A 82 -5.87 3.25 -2.28
N ARG A 83 -6.58 3.59 -3.37
CA ARG A 83 -7.88 4.27 -3.31
C ARG A 83 -8.94 3.39 -2.65
N PHE A 84 -8.98 2.10 -2.99
CA PHE A 84 -9.89 1.16 -2.36
C PHE A 84 -9.60 1.01 -0.86
N LEU A 85 -8.34 0.79 -0.48
CA LEU A 85 -7.95 0.67 0.93
C LEU A 85 -8.25 1.96 1.70
N SER A 86 -8.03 3.12 1.09
CA SER A 86 -8.37 4.43 1.67
C SER A 86 -9.87 4.62 1.90
N SER A 87 -10.72 4.07 1.04
CA SER A 87 -12.19 4.16 1.20
C SER A 87 -12.73 3.21 2.28
N VAL A 88 -12.03 2.10 2.50
CA VAL A 88 -12.35 1.11 3.53
C VAL A 88 -11.81 1.53 4.91
N ARG A 89 -10.59 2.07 4.95
CA ARG A 89 -9.86 2.43 6.17
C ARG A 89 -10.66 3.45 6.97
N GLY A 90 -10.89 3.14 8.25
CA GLY A 90 -11.65 3.99 9.18
C GLY A 90 -13.18 3.93 9.02
N LYS A 91 -13.69 3.43 7.88
CA LYS A 91 -15.14 3.20 7.67
C LYS A 91 -15.58 1.82 8.14
N LEU A 92 -14.70 0.83 8.02
CA LEU A 92 -14.94 -0.57 8.39
C LEU A 92 -13.97 -0.98 9.54
N PRO A 93 -14.15 -0.47 10.77
CA PRO A 93 -13.17 -0.64 11.84
C PRO A 93 -13.02 -2.08 12.34
N ASN A 94 -14.05 -2.92 12.15
CA ASN A 94 -14.08 -4.31 12.64
C ASN A 94 -13.88 -5.34 11.52
N LEU A 95 -13.39 -4.92 10.36
CA LEU A 95 -13.18 -5.82 9.22
C LEU A 95 -12.10 -6.87 9.55
N LYS A 96 -12.47 -8.14 9.40
CA LYS A 96 -11.63 -9.32 9.69
C LYS A 96 -11.38 -10.18 8.46
N TYR A 97 -12.33 -10.22 7.52
CA TYR A 97 -12.27 -11.06 6.32
C TYR A 97 -12.47 -10.17 5.08
N LEU A 98 -11.49 -10.14 4.20
CA LEU A 98 -11.54 -9.39 2.94
C LEU A 98 -11.19 -10.33 1.78
N SER A 99 -11.94 -10.27 0.69
CA SER A 99 -11.59 -10.96 -0.56
C SER A 99 -11.77 -10.02 -1.75
N MET A 100 -10.71 -9.87 -2.55
CA MET A 100 -10.67 -8.98 -3.72
C MET A 100 -10.21 -9.70 -4.99
N LEU A 101 -10.26 -11.03 -5.01
CA LEU A 101 -9.78 -11.84 -6.12
C LEU A 101 -10.39 -11.42 -7.45
N LYS A 102 -9.61 -11.54 -8.54
CA LYS A 102 -10.03 -11.22 -9.91
C LYS A 102 -10.37 -9.74 -10.16
N ASN A 103 -9.88 -8.82 -9.33
CA ASN A 103 -9.89 -7.39 -9.66
C ASN A 103 -8.60 -6.99 -10.41
N PRO A 104 -8.64 -5.98 -11.29
CA PRO A 104 -7.46 -5.49 -12.00
C PRO A 104 -6.28 -5.06 -11.09
N CYS A 105 -6.56 -4.56 -9.89
CA CYS A 105 -5.53 -4.18 -8.92
C CYS A 105 -4.85 -5.37 -8.23
N CYS A 106 -5.42 -6.57 -8.31
CA CYS A 106 -4.94 -7.73 -7.60
C CYS A 106 -4.05 -8.58 -8.52
N PRO A 107 -2.85 -8.99 -8.06
CA PRO A 107 -2.02 -9.90 -8.83
C PRO A 107 -2.75 -11.23 -9.08
N ASN A 108 -2.45 -11.87 -10.22
CA ASN A 108 -3.16 -13.08 -10.62
C ASN A 108 -2.91 -14.22 -9.61
N TYR A 109 -3.93 -14.48 -8.78
CA TYR A 109 -3.91 -15.47 -7.71
C TYR A 109 -3.55 -16.88 -8.18
N PHE A 110 -3.91 -17.23 -9.42
CA PHE A 110 -3.71 -18.58 -9.98
C PHE A 110 -2.32 -18.78 -10.59
N VAL A 111 -1.61 -17.70 -10.92
CA VAL A 111 -0.26 -17.76 -11.51
C VAL A 111 0.82 -17.95 -10.43
N GLY A 112 0.48 -17.72 -9.16
CA GLY A 112 1.25 -18.27 -8.05
C GLY A 112 1.08 -17.49 -6.76
N LYS A 113 0.38 -18.07 -5.77
CA LYS A 113 0.32 -17.53 -4.39
C LYS A 113 1.69 -17.30 -3.75
N GLY A 114 2.75 -17.92 -4.27
CA GLY A 114 4.13 -17.78 -3.81
C GLY A 114 4.94 -16.70 -4.53
N SER A 115 4.36 -16.01 -5.52
CA SER A 115 5.07 -14.95 -6.25
C SER A 115 5.42 -13.79 -5.33
N ASN A 116 6.50 -13.08 -5.67
CA ASN A 116 6.89 -11.89 -4.92
C ASN A 116 5.80 -10.81 -4.96
N ASP A 117 5.14 -10.66 -6.11
CA ASP A 117 4.05 -9.68 -6.31
C ASP A 117 2.86 -9.94 -5.39
N TYR A 118 2.47 -11.20 -5.19
CA TYR A 118 1.35 -11.52 -4.29
C TYR A 118 1.71 -11.28 -2.82
N LYS A 119 2.96 -11.57 -2.42
CA LYS A 119 3.45 -11.25 -1.07
C LYS A 119 3.46 -9.73 -0.82
N GLN A 120 3.94 -8.96 -1.80
CA GLN A 120 3.93 -7.50 -1.74
C GLN A 120 2.49 -6.96 -1.64
N TYR A 121 1.59 -7.42 -2.50
CA TYR A 121 0.17 -7.07 -2.44
C TYR A 121 -0.43 -7.30 -1.05
N ARG A 122 -0.20 -8.48 -0.45
CA ARG A 122 -0.71 -8.79 0.89
C ARG A 122 -0.12 -7.88 1.95
N ALA A 123 1.17 -7.58 1.89
CA ALA A 123 1.82 -6.65 2.82
C ALA A 123 1.26 -5.22 2.71
N GLU A 124 1.00 -4.74 1.48
CA GLU A 124 0.38 -3.43 1.22
C GLU A 124 -1.04 -3.33 1.81
N VAL A 125 -1.85 -4.38 1.65
CA VAL A 125 -3.19 -4.45 2.26
C VAL A 125 -3.10 -4.41 3.78
N LEU A 126 -2.19 -5.20 4.38
CA LEU A 126 -2.03 -5.29 5.83
C LEU A 126 -1.51 -3.98 6.46
N LYS A 127 -0.68 -3.23 5.72
CA LYS A 127 -0.20 -1.91 6.13
C LYS A 127 -1.36 -0.95 6.41
N GLU A 128 -2.42 -1.00 5.59
CA GLU A 128 -3.61 -0.16 5.72
C GLU A 128 -4.68 -0.77 6.63
N LEU A 129 -4.79 -2.11 6.66
CA LEU A 129 -5.82 -2.87 7.39
C LEU A 129 -5.18 -3.90 8.36
N PRO A 130 -4.55 -3.45 9.47
CA PRO A 130 -3.80 -4.34 10.37
C PRO A 130 -4.67 -5.28 11.21
N THR A 131 -5.99 -5.04 11.29
CA THR A 131 -6.94 -5.87 12.06
C THR A 131 -7.41 -7.11 11.31
N LEU A 132 -7.04 -7.23 10.03
CA LEU A 132 -7.49 -8.28 9.14
C LEU A 132 -6.95 -9.65 9.60
N LYS A 133 -7.78 -10.69 9.52
CA LYS A 133 -7.44 -12.08 9.88
C LYS A 133 -7.31 -12.98 8.66
N PHE A 134 -8.10 -12.70 7.62
CA PHE A 134 -8.08 -13.41 6.35
C PHE A 134 -8.09 -12.42 5.20
N LEU A 135 -7.24 -12.69 4.21
CA LEU A 135 -7.20 -11.98 2.95
C LEU A 135 -7.30 -12.98 1.80
N ASP A 136 -8.26 -12.72 0.92
CA ASP A 136 -8.70 -13.58 -0.18
C ASP A 136 -9.16 -14.95 0.30
N SER A 137 -8.30 -15.97 0.21
CA SER A 137 -8.60 -17.34 0.63
C SER A 137 -7.50 -17.98 1.46
N SER A 138 -6.67 -17.17 2.12
CA SER A 138 -5.70 -17.66 3.10
C SER A 138 -5.71 -16.81 4.38
N PRO A 139 -5.51 -17.46 5.55
CA PRO A 139 -5.30 -16.74 6.79
C PRO A 139 -4.03 -15.89 6.70
N ILE A 140 -4.01 -14.79 7.43
CA ILE A 140 -2.83 -13.95 7.57
C ILE A 140 -1.87 -14.59 8.57
N THR A 141 -0.59 -14.66 8.21
CA THR A 141 0.45 -15.24 9.07
C THR A 141 1.15 -14.16 9.90
N PRO A 142 1.75 -14.51 11.06
CA PRO A 142 2.53 -13.57 11.85
C PRO A 142 3.72 -12.95 11.10
N GLU A 143 4.28 -13.66 10.11
CA GLU A 143 5.37 -13.15 9.28
C GLU A 143 4.92 -12.01 8.37
N GLU A 144 3.72 -12.13 7.80
CA GLU A 144 3.12 -11.10 6.96
C GLU A 144 2.82 -9.83 7.76
N ILE A 145 2.32 -9.97 8.99
CA ILE A 145 2.09 -8.85 9.91
C ILE A 145 3.41 -8.13 10.21
N LYS A 146 4.46 -8.86 10.57
CA LYS A 146 5.79 -8.28 10.83
C LYS A 146 6.32 -7.52 9.61
N THR A 147 6.14 -8.07 8.42
CA THR A 147 6.59 -7.45 7.17
C THR A 147 5.83 -6.14 6.91
N ALA A 148 4.50 -6.16 7.08
CA ALA A 148 3.67 -4.96 6.93
C ALA A 148 4.01 -3.87 7.96
N ASP A 149 4.28 -4.26 9.21
CA ASP A 149 4.71 -3.33 10.27
C ASP A 149 6.06 -2.67 9.94
N GLN A 150 7.03 -3.44 9.43
CA GLN A 150 8.33 -2.91 8.99
C GLN A 150 8.15 -1.87 7.88
N LEU A 151 7.36 -2.19 6.85
CA LEU A 151 7.04 -1.25 5.77
C LEU A 151 6.36 0.02 6.29
N ARG A 152 5.48 -0.10 7.29
CA ARG A 152 4.83 1.05 7.93
C ARG A 152 5.82 1.93 8.68
N THR A 153 6.84 1.33 9.31
CA THR A 153 7.88 2.06 10.04
C THR A 153 8.91 2.73 9.12
N GLU A 154 9.27 2.12 7.99
CA GLU A 154 10.23 2.67 7.04
C GLU A 154 9.74 3.95 6.35
N ILE A 155 8.41 4.07 6.15
CA ILE A 155 7.79 5.28 5.59
C ILE A 155 7.77 6.43 6.63
N ARG A 156 7.88 6.10 7.93
CA ARG A 156 7.96 7.10 8.99
C ARG A 156 9.39 7.62 9.01
N ARG A 157 9.62 8.82 8.44
CA ARG A 157 10.94 9.49 8.45
C ARG A 157 11.59 9.31 9.84
N PRO A 158 12.82 8.76 9.93
CA PRO A 158 13.51 8.67 11.21
C PRO A 158 13.59 10.05 11.83
N SER A 159 13.41 10.10 13.15
CA SER A 159 13.36 11.39 13.83
C SER A 159 14.76 12.02 13.80
N PRO A 160 14.91 13.35 13.73
CA PRO A 160 16.21 14.03 13.73
C PRO A 160 17.17 13.56 14.85
N SER A 161 16.64 13.10 16.00
CA SER A 161 17.47 12.62 17.12
C SER A 161 18.11 11.24 16.92
N GLU A 162 17.69 10.47 15.91
CA GLU A 162 18.34 9.20 15.55
C GLU A 162 19.63 9.41 14.75
N TYR A 163 19.78 10.60 14.13
CA TYR A 163 21.03 11.04 13.52
C TYR A 163 22.06 11.47 14.57
N GLU A 164 21.61 12.07 15.68
CA GLU A 164 22.48 12.50 16.79
C GLU A 164 23.12 11.29 17.50
N LYS A 165 22.37 10.19 17.69
CA LYS A 165 22.90 8.95 18.29
C LYS A 165 24.02 8.30 17.47
N HIS A 166 23.98 8.40 16.14
CA HIS A 166 25.06 7.89 15.28
C HIS A 166 26.25 8.84 15.17
N ALA A 167 26.07 10.13 15.50
CA ALA A 167 27.16 11.10 15.51
C ALA A 167 28.06 10.96 16.75
N GLU A 168 27.54 10.44 17.87
CA GLU A 168 28.34 10.23 19.10
C GLU A 168 29.24 8.98 19.06
N GLU A 169 28.90 7.95 18.26
CA GLU A 169 29.74 6.74 18.08
C GLU A 169 30.74 6.83 16.92
N ALA A 170 30.59 7.81 16.03
CA ALA A 170 31.57 8.07 14.99
C ALA A 170 32.73 8.86 15.61
N ALA A 171 33.83 8.17 15.93
CA ALA A 171 35.10 8.81 16.28
C ALA A 171 35.44 9.88 15.23
N VAL A 172 35.42 11.15 15.66
CA VAL A 172 35.73 12.33 14.85
C VAL A 172 37.13 12.11 14.24
N PRO A 173 37.26 11.97 12.91
CA PRO A 173 38.59 11.99 12.30
C PRO A 173 39.16 13.39 12.50
N GLU A 174 40.38 13.49 13.02
CA GLU A 174 41.14 14.75 13.08
C GLU A 174 41.01 15.51 11.75
N GLU A 175 40.35 16.68 11.78
CA GLU A 175 40.32 17.61 10.66
C GLU A 175 41.76 18.05 10.36
N LYS A 176 42.38 17.44 9.36
CA LYS A 176 43.60 17.98 8.79
C LYS A 176 43.26 19.26 8.05
N ALA A 177 43.77 20.37 8.57
CA ALA A 177 43.66 21.68 7.96
C ALA A 177 44.02 21.63 6.47
N LEU A 178 43.22 22.32 5.65
CA LEU A 178 43.43 22.47 4.22
C LEU A 178 44.84 23.05 3.95
N PRO A 179 45.55 22.59 2.92
CA PRO A 179 46.81 23.18 2.52
C PRO A 179 46.60 24.65 2.15
N LYS A 180 47.51 25.53 2.58
CA LYS A 180 47.49 26.95 2.18
C LYS A 180 47.64 27.06 0.66
N GLU A 181 46.85 27.95 0.06
CA GLU A 181 46.92 28.28 -1.36
C GLU A 181 48.36 28.65 -1.75
N VAL A 182 48.82 28.07 -2.86
CA VAL A 182 50.14 28.34 -3.42
C VAL A 182 49.99 29.47 -4.45
N ASP A 183 50.83 30.50 -4.34
CA ASP A 183 50.85 31.65 -5.26
C ASP A 183 50.92 31.22 -6.73
N PRO A 184 50.12 31.80 -7.63
CA PRO A 184 50.00 31.38 -9.04
C PRO A 184 51.21 31.77 -9.92
N ALA A 185 52.34 32.19 -9.34
CA ALA A 185 53.48 32.74 -10.07
C ALA A 185 54.68 31.80 -10.22
N THR A 186 54.57 30.52 -9.86
CA THR A 186 55.65 29.54 -10.08
C THR A 186 55.19 28.36 -10.92
N ASP A 187 55.63 28.33 -12.18
CA ASP A 187 55.39 27.31 -13.21
C ASP A 187 55.99 25.93 -12.86
N LYS A 188 55.44 25.20 -11.89
CA LYS A 188 55.66 23.75 -11.77
C LYS A 188 54.38 23.07 -11.27
N ALA A 189 53.70 22.35 -12.16
CA ALA A 189 52.64 21.43 -11.75
C ALA A 189 53.21 20.39 -10.76
N SER A 190 52.76 20.44 -9.50
CA SER A 190 53.11 19.43 -8.50
C SER A 190 52.12 18.26 -8.61
N PHE A 191 52.59 17.09 -9.04
CA PHE A 191 51.82 15.85 -8.95
C PHE A 191 51.76 15.38 -7.49
N GLY A 192 50.71 15.78 -6.78
CA GLY A 192 50.38 15.21 -5.47
C GLY A 192 49.77 13.82 -5.63
N ARG A 193 50.37 12.79 -5.04
CA ARG A 193 49.72 11.48 -4.90
C ARG A 193 48.65 11.55 -3.81
N THR A 194 47.41 11.78 -4.23
CA THR A 194 46.24 11.68 -3.35
C THR A 194 46.02 10.22 -2.96
N LYS A 195 46.10 9.90 -1.64
CA LYS A 195 45.77 8.57 -1.07
C LYS A 195 44.27 8.36 -0.87
N TYR A 196 43.43 9.23 -1.42
CA TYR A 196 41.97 9.07 -1.38
C TYR A 196 41.51 8.41 -2.68
N ILE A 197 41.20 7.12 -2.60
CA ILE A 197 40.49 6.40 -3.66
C ILE A 197 39.00 6.48 -3.30
N TYR A 198 38.24 7.24 -4.09
CA TYR A 198 36.80 7.38 -3.92
C TYR A 198 36.07 6.24 -4.64
N TYR A 199 35.48 5.30 -3.90
CA TYR A 199 34.65 4.22 -4.44
C TYR A 199 33.18 4.65 -4.45
N GLY A 200 32.83 5.65 -5.25
CA GLY A 200 31.44 6.09 -5.42
C GLY A 200 30.72 5.24 -6.49
N ARG A 201 29.98 4.21 -6.08
CA ARG A 201 29.04 3.49 -6.98
C ARG A 201 27.66 4.16 -7.11
N GLN A 202 27.44 5.32 -6.48
CA GLN A 202 26.13 5.98 -6.40
C GLN A 202 26.19 7.49 -6.69
N SER A 203 27.25 8.00 -7.32
CA SER A 203 27.28 9.40 -7.76
C SER A 203 26.91 9.50 -9.24
N GLU A 204 25.75 10.10 -9.53
CA GLU A 204 25.29 10.40 -10.90
C GLU A 204 26.20 11.42 -11.64
N GLY A 205 27.14 12.05 -10.93
CA GLY A 205 28.02 13.10 -11.46
C GLY A 205 29.14 12.63 -12.41
N ASN A 206 29.42 11.33 -12.52
CA ASN A 206 30.50 10.80 -13.37
C ASN A 206 30.04 10.42 -14.80
N ARG A 207 28.81 10.73 -15.18
CA ARG A 207 28.26 10.35 -16.50
C ARG A 207 28.85 11.11 -17.70
N PHE A 208 29.59 12.18 -17.48
CA PHE A 208 30.00 13.11 -18.54
C PHE A 208 31.51 13.27 -18.71
N ILE A 209 32.34 12.49 -17.99
CA ILE A 209 33.78 12.46 -18.24
C ILE A 209 34.01 11.51 -19.41
N VAL A 210 34.25 12.08 -20.59
CA VAL A 210 34.61 11.35 -21.80
C VAL A 210 36.05 11.71 -22.14
N ASP A 211 36.97 10.76 -22.01
CA ASP A 211 38.34 10.91 -22.49
C ASP A 211 38.31 10.97 -24.02
N LYS A 212 38.38 12.18 -24.58
CA LYS A 212 38.74 12.37 -25.98
C LYS A 212 40.26 12.40 -26.06
N ASN A 213 40.88 11.24 -26.25
CA ASN A 213 42.16 11.07 -26.96
C ASN A 213 42.51 9.57 -27.01
N LEU A 214 42.21 8.94 -28.13
CA LEU A 214 42.86 7.74 -28.67
C LEU A 214 43.01 7.95 -30.18
#